data_AF-A0A5H8HAV1-F1
#
_entry.id   AF-A0A5H8HAV1-F1
#
_cell.length_a   1.000
_cell.length_b   1.000
_cell.length_c   1.000
_cell.angle_alpha   90.00
_cell.angle_beta   90.00
_cell.angle_gamma   90.00
#
_symmetry.space_group_name_H-M   'P 1'
#
loop_
_entity.id
_entity.type
_entity.pdbx_description
1 polymer ?
#
loop_
_entity_poly.entity_id
_entity_poly.type
_entity_poly.pdbx_seq_one_letter_code
_entity_poly.pdbx_strand_id
1 'polypeptide(L)'
;MSVFYPLIQALVLFAVAPLLSGITRVARARLHNRRGPGVLQEYRDIIKLLGRQSIAPADSGWVFRLTPFVMVGVMLTIATALPVVTVGSPLPQLGDLITLIYLFAIARFFFSIAGLDTGSPFTAIGASREAMLGVLVEPILLLGLWVAAQVAGSTHISNIADTIYHWPVARSIPLILALCACAFATFIEMGKLPFDLAEAEQELQEGPLTEYSGSGFAVLKWGISLKQLVVLQMFVGVFLPWGQMETFSAGGLLLALVIAVVKLIVGVLVIALFENSMARLRFCATSRVTWAGFGFAFLAFVSLLAA
;
A
#
# COMPACT_ATOMS: atom_id res chain seq x y z
N MET A 1 18.23 -13.76 14.53
CA MET A 1 18.70 -12.60 13.75
C MET A 1 18.33 -11.34 14.50
N SER A 2 19.24 -10.38 14.61
CA SER A 2 19.03 -9.17 15.43
C SER A 2 17.90 -8.32 14.86
N VAL A 3 16.88 -8.03 15.69
CA VAL A 3 15.72 -7.15 15.40
C VAL A 3 16.12 -5.77 14.83
N PHE A 4 17.37 -5.39 15.02
CA PHE A 4 17.97 -4.16 14.52
C PHE A 4 17.89 -3.95 13.00
N TYR A 5 18.15 -4.99 12.19
CA TYR A 5 18.09 -4.86 10.72
C TYR A 5 16.65 -4.62 10.20
N PRO A 6 15.63 -5.40 10.62
CA PRO A 6 14.23 -5.12 10.30
C PRO A 6 13.79 -3.70 10.71
N LEU A 7 14.23 -3.24 11.88
CA LEU A 7 13.89 -1.93 12.40
C LEU A 7 14.52 -0.80 11.58
N ILE A 8 15.79 -0.93 11.20
CA ILE A 8 16.42 0.03 10.28
C ILE A 8 15.68 0.08 8.94
N GLN A 9 15.34 -1.08 8.37
CA GLN A 9 14.59 -1.14 7.12
C GLN A 9 13.27 -0.38 7.23
N ALA A 10 12.48 -0.65 8.28
CA ALA A 10 11.21 0.03 8.51
C ALA A 10 11.37 1.55 8.67
N LEU A 11 12.41 2.00 9.40
CA LEU A 11 12.71 3.44 9.56
C LEU A 11 13.15 4.08 8.24
N VAL A 12 13.92 3.39 7.41
CA VAL A 12 14.31 3.86 6.07
C VAL A 12 13.08 3.99 5.19
N LEU A 13 12.20 2.98 5.16
CA LEU A 13 10.95 3.05 4.39
C LEU A 13 10.04 4.19 4.89
N PHE A 14 9.94 4.38 6.20
CA PHE A 14 9.23 5.51 6.79
C PHE A 14 9.83 6.85 6.36
N ALA A 15 11.16 6.98 6.39
CA ALA A 15 11.84 8.20 5.94
C ALA A 15 11.64 8.46 4.44
N VAL A 16 11.63 7.42 3.60
CA VAL A 16 11.51 7.53 2.12
C VAL A 16 10.06 7.69 1.66
N ALA A 17 9.07 7.27 2.44
CA ALA A 17 7.66 7.27 2.03
C ALA A 17 7.16 8.60 1.43
N PRO A 18 7.38 9.78 2.05
CA PRO A 18 6.94 11.05 1.48
C PRO A 18 7.65 11.42 0.16
N LEU A 19 8.88 10.93 -0.07
CA LEU A 19 9.63 11.16 -1.30
C LEU A 19 8.89 10.56 -2.51
N LEU A 20 8.36 9.33 -2.36
CA LEU A 20 7.63 8.67 -3.44
C LEU A 20 6.35 9.43 -3.79
N SER A 21 5.59 9.89 -2.78
CA SER A 21 4.42 10.77 -3.00
C SER A 21 4.82 12.07 -3.73
N GLY A 22 5.96 12.65 -3.36
CA GLY A 22 6.53 13.82 -4.04
C GLY A 22 6.88 13.56 -5.51
N ILE A 23 7.48 12.41 -5.82
CA ILE A 23 7.78 12.00 -7.20
C ILE A 23 6.49 11.89 -8.02
N THR A 24 5.43 11.27 -7.49
CA THR A 24 4.12 11.19 -8.16
C THR A 24 3.57 12.58 -8.48
N ARG A 25 3.69 13.53 -7.55
CA ARG A 25 3.21 14.91 -7.73
C ARG A 25 3.98 15.66 -8.83
N VAL A 26 5.30 15.45 -8.92
CA VAL A 26 6.12 15.99 -10.02
C VAL A 26 5.76 15.34 -11.34
N ALA A 27 5.63 14.00 -11.37
CA ALA A 27 5.26 13.24 -12.57
C ALA A 27 3.90 13.70 -13.12
N ARG A 28 2.89 13.80 -12.25
CA ARG A 28 1.56 14.37 -12.58
C ARG A 28 1.67 15.75 -13.22
N ALA A 29 2.45 16.65 -12.63
CA ALA A 29 2.60 17.99 -13.17
C ALA A 29 3.25 18.00 -14.56
N ARG A 30 4.28 17.17 -14.77
CA ARG A 30 4.94 17.03 -16.07
C ARG A 30 4.02 16.43 -17.13
N LEU A 31 3.21 15.42 -16.79
CA LEU A 31 2.21 14.84 -17.69
C LEU A 31 1.16 15.87 -18.14
N HIS A 32 0.83 16.84 -17.28
CA HIS A 32 -0.06 17.96 -17.61
C HIS A 32 0.67 19.17 -18.22
N ASN A 33 1.92 19.01 -18.70
CA ASN A 33 2.74 20.07 -19.27
C ASN A 33 2.91 21.32 -18.38
N ARG A 34 2.89 21.15 -17.05
CA ARG A 34 3.11 22.24 -16.07
C ARG A 34 4.30 21.95 -15.16
N ARG A 35 4.86 23.01 -14.57
CA ARG A 35 5.89 22.86 -13.52
C ARG A 35 5.20 22.59 -12.19
N GLY A 36 5.43 21.40 -11.64
CA GLY A 36 4.96 21.02 -10.31
C GLY A 36 5.88 21.54 -9.20
N PRO A 37 5.49 21.34 -7.94
CA PRO A 37 6.38 21.60 -6.81
C PRO A 37 7.61 20.67 -6.83
N GLY A 38 8.62 20.97 -6.02
CA GLY A 38 9.80 20.11 -5.92
C GLY A 38 9.49 18.76 -5.26
N VAL A 39 10.33 17.74 -5.50
CA VAL A 39 10.15 16.39 -4.95
C VAL A 39 10.11 16.38 -3.42
N LEU A 40 10.84 17.30 -2.77
CA LEU A 40 10.88 17.43 -1.32
C LEU A 40 9.70 18.21 -0.72
N GLN A 41 8.69 18.57 -1.52
CA GLN A 41 7.58 19.39 -1.03
C GLN A 41 6.77 18.67 0.06
N GLU A 42 6.52 17.37 -0.08
CA GLU A 42 5.75 16.60 0.89
C GLU A 42 6.41 16.62 2.29
N TYR A 43 7.74 16.55 2.35
CA TYR A 43 8.46 16.71 3.63
C TYR A 43 8.25 18.08 4.25
N ARG A 44 8.31 19.15 3.43
CA ARG A 44 8.10 20.52 3.92
C ARG A 44 6.67 20.71 4.42
N ASP A 45 5.70 20.13 3.73
CA ASP A 45 4.29 20.20 4.11
C ASP A 45 4.04 19.44 5.42
N ILE A 46 4.60 18.24 5.59
CA ILE A 46 4.54 17.46 6.84
C ILE A 46 5.21 18.22 7.99
N ILE A 47 6.43 18.72 7.82
CA ILE A 47 7.16 19.47 8.86
C ILE A 47 6.39 20.74 9.26
N LYS A 48 5.82 21.44 8.28
CA LYS A 48 4.97 22.60 8.53
C LYS A 48 3.76 22.22 9.38
N LEU A 49 3.06 21.14 9.04
CA LEU A 49 1.88 20.68 9.75
C LEU A 49 2.20 20.19 11.16
N LEU A 50 3.34 19.53 11.38
CA LEU A 50 3.81 19.13 12.71
C LEU A 50 4.00 20.32 13.66
N GLY A 51 4.37 21.49 13.12
CA GLY A 51 4.48 22.74 13.88
C GLY A 51 3.15 23.47 14.12
N ARG A 52 2.02 22.95 13.63
CA ARG A 52 0.69 23.56 13.81
C ARG A 52 -0.09 22.86 14.93
N GLN A 53 -0.94 23.63 15.60
CA GLN A 53 -1.84 23.11 16.61
C GLN A 53 -2.80 22.09 16.00
N SER A 54 -2.90 20.92 16.64
CA SER A 54 -3.89 19.91 16.32
C SER A 54 -5.19 20.25 17.03
N ILE A 55 -6.23 20.56 16.25
CA ILE A 55 -7.60 20.78 16.71
C ILE A 55 -8.42 19.56 16.28
N ALA A 56 -9.18 18.99 17.21
CA ALA A 56 -10.10 17.89 16.94
C ALA A 56 -11.53 18.36 17.23
N PRO A 57 -12.55 17.83 16.51
CA PRO A 57 -13.95 18.12 16.81
C PRO A 57 -14.31 17.82 18.26
N ALA A 58 -15.23 18.60 18.84
CA ALA A 58 -15.66 18.40 20.23
C ALA A 58 -16.28 17.01 20.46
N ASP A 59 -16.98 16.48 19.45
CA ASP A 59 -17.62 15.18 19.48
C ASP A 59 -16.66 14.01 19.18
N SER A 60 -15.41 14.30 18.80
CA SER A 60 -14.43 13.27 18.45
C SER A 60 -13.92 12.50 19.67
N GLY A 61 -14.01 11.17 19.59
CA GLY A 61 -13.54 10.25 20.60
C GLY A 61 -12.04 9.99 20.56
N TRP A 62 -11.64 8.93 21.28
CA TRP A 62 -10.25 8.50 21.36
C TRP A 62 -9.77 7.82 20.07
N VAL A 63 -10.68 7.26 19.27
CA VAL A 63 -10.34 6.54 18.03
C VAL A 63 -9.76 7.52 17.03
N PHE A 64 -10.42 8.67 16.81
CA PHE A 64 -9.93 9.74 15.94
C PHE A 64 -8.50 10.17 16.29
N ARG A 65 -8.20 10.33 17.57
CA ARG A 65 -6.87 10.77 18.03
C ARG A 65 -5.80 9.68 17.91
N LEU A 66 -6.19 8.41 18.03
CA LEU A 66 -5.28 7.28 18.00
C LEU A 66 -4.95 6.83 16.57
N THR A 67 -5.89 6.95 15.64
CA THR A 67 -5.78 6.44 14.27
C THR A 67 -4.51 6.85 13.52
N PRO A 68 -4.03 8.12 13.56
CA PRO A 68 -2.76 8.48 12.92
C PRO A 68 -1.57 7.64 13.41
N PHE A 69 -1.51 7.36 14.72
CA PHE A 69 -0.43 6.57 15.32
C PHE A 69 -0.60 5.08 15.04
N VAL A 70 -1.83 4.55 15.07
CA VAL A 70 -2.10 3.16 14.66
C VAL A 70 -1.68 2.95 13.22
N MET A 71 -2.03 3.87 12.32
CA MET A 71 -1.71 3.75 10.90
C MET A 71 -0.20 3.70 10.67
N VAL A 72 0.56 4.59 11.30
CA VAL A 72 2.04 4.56 11.22
C VAL A 72 2.60 3.28 11.86
N GLY A 73 2.14 2.92 13.06
CA GLY A 73 2.65 1.75 13.80
C GLY A 73 2.41 0.42 13.08
N VAL A 74 1.21 0.24 12.52
CA VAL A 74 0.86 -0.94 11.72
C VAL A 74 1.72 -1.00 10.46
N MET A 75 1.84 0.12 9.72
CA MET A 75 2.63 0.12 8.48
C MET A 75 4.12 -0.09 8.75
N LEU A 76 4.66 0.43 9.86
CA LEU A 76 6.02 0.14 10.31
C LEU A 76 6.20 -1.34 10.63
N THR A 77 5.22 -1.95 11.30
CA THR A 77 5.25 -3.39 11.61
C THR A 77 5.30 -4.22 10.33
N ILE A 78 4.44 -3.93 9.35
CA ILE A 78 4.47 -4.58 8.03
C ILE A 78 5.83 -4.35 7.35
N ALA A 79 6.36 -3.13 7.41
CA ALA A 79 7.64 -2.76 6.79
C ALA A 79 8.85 -3.54 7.36
N THR A 80 8.79 -4.02 8.61
CA THR A 80 9.83 -4.90 9.18
C THR A 80 9.82 -6.31 8.58
N ALA A 81 8.66 -6.76 8.08
CA ALA A 81 8.46 -8.13 7.62
C ALA A 81 8.62 -8.29 6.10
N LEU A 82 8.50 -7.22 5.32
CA LEU A 82 8.54 -7.31 3.85
C LEU A 82 9.96 -7.58 3.31
N PRO A 83 10.09 -8.39 2.24
CA PRO A 83 11.33 -8.55 1.49
C PRO A 83 11.57 -7.31 0.64
N VAL A 84 12.60 -6.53 1.01
CA VAL A 84 12.98 -5.30 0.30
C VAL A 84 14.26 -5.50 -0.49
N VAL A 85 15.35 -5.79 0.23
CA VAL A 85 16.69 -5.93 -0.35
C VAL A 85 17.08 -7.42 -0.45
N THR A 86 16.59 -8.23 0.48
CA THR A 86 16.82 -9.68 0.54
C THR A 86 15.55 -10.42 0.15
N VAL A 87 15.71 -11.61 -0.46
CA VAL A 87 14.59 -12.52 -0.73
C VAL A 87 13.97 -13.00 0.59
N GLY A 88 14.83 -13.24 1.59
CA GLY A 88 14.40 -13.52 2.96
C GLY A 88 13.75 -12.30 3.62
N SER A 89 12.63 -12.53 4.30
CA SER A 89 12.02 -11.56 5.21
C SER A 89 13.00 -11.24 6.35
N PRO A 90 13.22 -9.96 6.68
CA PRO A 90 14.06 -9.59 7.81
C PRO A 90 13.55 -10.15 9.15
N LEU A 91 12.22 -10.28 9.28
CA LEU A 91 11.54 -10.77 10.48
C LEU A 91 10.49 -11.83 10.08
N PRO A 92 10.92 -13.09 9.84
CA PRO A 92 10.07 -14.13 9.28
C PRO A 92 8.82 -14.45 10.11
N GLN A 93 8.86 -14.23 11.42
CA GLN A 93 7.73 -14.46 12.34
C GLN A 93 6.53 -13.55 12.05
N LEU A 94 6.77 -12.35 11.54
CA LEU A 94 5.71 -11.41 11.12
C LEU A 94 5.46 -11.46 9.61
N GLY A 95 6.28 -12.17 8.85
CA GLY A 95 6.19 -12.30 7.39
C GLY A 95 5.19 -13.34 6.90
N ASP A 96 4.24 -13.74 7.74
CA ASP A 96 3.15 -14.61 7.32
C ASP A 96 2.07 -13.83 6.56
N LEU A 97 1.57 -14.42 5.48
CA LEU A 97 0.56 -13.82 4.60
C LEU A 97 -0.70 -13.39 5.35
N ILE A 98 -1.25 -14.27 6.19
CA ILE A 98 -2.50 -14.02 6.92
C ILE A 98 -2.28 -12.86 7.90
N THR A 99 -1.14 -12.87 8.57
CA THR A 99 -0.74 -11.80 9.50
C THR A 99 -0.68 -10.44 8.81
N LEU A 100 -0.05 -10.34 7.63
CA LEU A 100 0.02 -9.07 6.89
C LEU A 100 -1.36 -8.56 6.47
N ILE A 101 -2.24 -9.45 6.01
CA ILE A 101 -3.59 -9.06 5.57
C ILE A 101 -4.41 -8.54 6.75
N TYR A 102 -4.34 -9.20 7.92
CA TYR A 102 -5.01 -8.68 9.10
C TYR A 102 -4.42 -7.35 9.59
N LEU A 103 -3.10 -7.14 9.45
CA LEU A 103 -2.49 -5.83 9.73
C LEU A 103 -3.04 -4.74 8.80
N PHE A 104 -3.16 -5.00 7.49
CA PHE A 104 -3.83 -4.05 6.57
C PHE A 104 -5.30 -3.80 6.96
N ALA A 105 -6.03 -4.85 7.33
CA ALA A 105 -7.42 -4.74 7.79
C ALA A 105 -7.55 -3.88 9.05
N ILE A 106 -6.63 -4.01 10.02
CA ILE A 106 -6.58 -3.15 11.23
C ILE A 106 -6.40 -1.68 10.83
N ALA A 107 -5.43 -1.38 9.96
CA ALA A 107 -5.19 0.00 9.53
C ALA A 107 -6.44 0.60 8.85
N ARG A 108 -7.11 -0.16 7.98
CA ARG A 108 -8.36 0.26 7.33
C ARG A 108 -9.49 0.45 8.35
N PHE A 109 -9.66 -0.50 9.27
CA PHE A 109 -10.70 -0.44 10.29
C PHE A 109 -10.61 0.84 11.13
N PHE A 110 -9.41 1.16 11.64
CA PHE A 110 -9.17 2.39 12.41
C PHE A 110 -9.34 3.65 11.56
N PHE A 111 -8.95 3.62 10.28
CA PHE A 111 -9.15 4.74 9.37
C PHE A 111 -10.64 5.02 9.10
N SER A 112 -11.43 3.98 8.82
CA SER A 112 -12.88 4.11 8.61
C SER A 112 -13.60 4.55 9.87
N ILE A 113 -13.31 3.97 11.04
CA ILE A 113 -14.00 4.36 12.27
C ILE A 113 -13.62 5.77 12.70
N ALA A 114 -12.37 6.21 12.49
CA ALA A 114 -12.01 7.59 12.78
C ALA A 114 -12.83 8.60 11.96
N GLY A 115 -13.20 8.27 10.72
CA GLY A 115 -14.11 9.12 9.94
C GLY A 115 -15.55 9.14 10.45
N LEU A 116 -15.99 8.09 11.16
CA LEU A 116 -17.31 8.04 11.82
C LEU A 116 -17.30 8.73 13.19
N ASP A 117 -16.17 8.69 13.89
CA ASP A 117 -15.97 9.21 15.26
C ASP A 117 -16.07 10.74 15.33
N THR A 118 -15.89 11.46 14.23
CA THR A 118 -15.93 12.93 14.19
C THR A 118 -17.34 13.52 14.23
N GLY A 119 -18.39 12.71 13.98
CA GLY A 119 -19.78 13.17 13.93
C GLY A 119 -20.15 14.01 12.70
N SER A 120 -19.25 14.16 11.73
CA SER A 120 -19.48 14.95 10.51
C SER A 120 -20.08 14.10 9.38
N PRO A 121 -21.11 14.58 8.65
CA PRO A 121 -21.77 13.80 7.62
C PRO A 121 -20.85 13.47 6.43
N PHE A 122 -19.93 14.38 6.08
CA PHE A 122 -19.00 14.17 4.96
C PHE A 122 -17.97 13.09 5.27
N THR A 123 -17.40 13.13 6.49
CA THR A 123 -16.43 12.12 6.94
C THR A 123 -17.07 10.75 7.10
N ALA A 124 -18.33 10.70 7.55
CA ALA A 124 -19.08 9.46 7.69
C ALA A 124 -19.37 8.79 6.33
N ILE A 125 -19.73 9.59 5.31
CA ILE A 125 -19.91 9.07 3.94
C ILE A 125 -18.57 8.57 3.39
N GLY A 126 -17.48 9.33 3.58
CA GLY A 126 -16.14 8.91 3.15
C GLY A 126 -15.68 7.61 3.82
N ALA A 127 -15.93 7.46 5.13
CA ALA A 127 -15.64 6.24 5.89
C ALA A 127 -16.42 5.02 5.39
N SER A 128 -17.70 5.19 5.07
CA SER A 128 -18.53 4.13 4.47
C SER A 128 -17.98 3.68 3.12
N ARG A 129 -17.53 4.64 2.28
CA ARG A 129 -16.91 4.34 0.98
C ARG A 129 -15.58 3.60 1.12
N GLU A 130 -14.73 3.98 2.08
CA GLU A 130 -13.49 3.26 2.37
C GLU A 130 -13.77 1.83 2.87
N ALA A 131 -14.73 1.65 3.77
CA ALA A 131 -15.12 0.33 4.26
C ALA A 131 -15.63 -0.56 3.13
N MET A 132 -16.45 -0.02 2.21
CA MET A 132 -16.91 -0.74 1.03
C MET A 132 -15.75 -1.14 0.11
N LEU A 133 -14.79 -0.23 -0.14
CA LEU A 133 -13.60 -0.55 -0.93
C LEU A 133 -12.81 -1.71 -0.30
N GLY A 134 -12.65 -1.72 1.02
CA GLY A 134 -11.99 -2.83 1.72
C GLY A 134 -12.67 -4.17 1.48
N VAL A 135 -13.99 -4.23 1.65
CA VAL A 135 -14.78 -5.45 1.42
C VAL A 135 -14.63 -5.96 -0.02
N LEU A 136 -14.47 -5.07 -1.00
CA LEU A 136 -14.29 -5.45 -2.40
C LEU A 136 -12.88 -5.92 -2.73
N VAL A 137 -11.85 -5.35 -2.08
CA VAL A 137 -10.44 -5.55 -2.44
C VAL A 137 -9.78 -6.67 -1.66
N GLU A 138 -10.14 -6.82 -0.38
CA GLU A 138 -9.54 -7.83 0.50
C GLU A 138 -9.66 -9.25 -0.07
N PRO A 139 -10.82 -9.71 -0.60
CA PRO A 139 -10.91 -11.04 -1.21
C PRO A 139 -10.01 -11.21 -2.43
N ILE A 140 -9.80 -10.16 -3.22
CA ILE A 140 -8.94 -10.17 -4.41
C ILE A 140 -7.49 -10.38 -3.98
N LEU A 141 -7.03 -9.61 -2.98
CA LEU A 141 -5.68 -9.69 -2.45
C LEU A 141 -5.43 -11.04 -1.75
N LEU A 142 -6.37 -11.47 -0.92
CA LEU A 142 -6.35 -12.76 -0.22
C LEU A 142 -6.21 -13.92 -1.20
N LEU A 143 -7.11 -14.02 -2.18
CA LEU A 143 -7.09 -15.12 -3.16
C LEU A 143 -5.85 -15.08 -4.04
N GLY A 144 -5.44 -13.90 -4.52
CA GLY A 144 -4.24 -13.77 -5.35
C GLY A 144 -2.97 -14.21 -4.63
N LEU A 145 -2.78 -13.76 -3.39
CA LEU A 145 -1.63 -14.18 -2.59
C LEU A 145 -1.76 -15.63 -2.10
N TRP A 146 -2.96 -16.12 -1.85
CA TRP A 146 -3.19 -17.52 -1.47
C TRP A 146 -2.78 -18.49 -2.58
N VAL A 147 -3.08 -18.18 -3.84
CA VAL A 147 -2.61 -18.98 -4.98
C VAL A 147 -1.09 -19.02 -5.02
N ALA A 148 -0.42 -17.88 -4.82
CA ALA A 148 1.04 -17.83 -4.75
C ALA A 148 1.58 -18.65 -3.56
N ALA A 149 0.92 -18.60 -2.39
CA ALA A 149 1.27 -19.39 -1.21
C ALA A 149 1.15 -20.90 -1.44
N GLN A 150 0.09 -21.35 -2.13
CA GLN A 150 -0.10 -22.75 -2.47
C GLN A 150 0.95 -23.26 -3.45
N VAL A 151 1.35 -22.45 -4.44
CA VAL A 151 2.45 -22.79 -5.35
C VAL A 151 3.78 -22.90 -4.59
N ALA A 152 4.01 -22.06 -3.60
CA ALA A 152 5.20 -22.09 -2.74
C ALA A 152 5.16 -23.16 -1.63
N GLY A 153 4.00 -23.76 -1.37
CA GLY A 153 3.79 -24.70 -0.26
C GLY A 153 3.93 -24.06 1.14
N SER A 154 3.85 -22.73 1.24
CA SER A 154 4.06 -21.98 2.49
C SER A 154 3.34 -20.65 2.47
N THR A 155 2.84 -20.21 3.62
CA THR A 155 2.22 -18.90 3.82
C THR A 155 3.24 -17.80 4.14
N HIS A 156 4.51 -18.16 4.36
CA HIS A 156 5.56 -17.18 4.60
C HIS A 156 5.96 -16.46 3.31
N ILE A 157 5.91 -15.13 3.34
CA ILE A 157 6.19 -14.27 2.19
C ILE A 157 7.60 -14.45 1.64
N SER A 158 8.58 -14.78 2.50
CA SER A 158 9.94 -15.12 2.06
C SER A 158 9.96 -16.32 1.13
N ASN A 159 9.19 -17.37 1.45
CA ASN A 159 9.14 -18.60 0.67
C ASN A 159 8.37 -18.38 -0.63
N ILE A 160 7.34 -17.54 -0.60
CA ILE A 160 6.60 -17.13 -1.80
C ILE A 160 7.52 -16.35 -2.74
N ALA A 161 8.23 -15.34 -2.22
CA ALA A 161 9.18 -14.55 -3.00
C ALA A 161 10.31 -15.42 -3.59
N ASP A 162 10.86 -16.36 -2.81
CA ASP A 162 11.88 -17.31 -3.26
C ASP A 162 11.39 -18.25 -4.37
N THR A 163 10.16 -18.75 -4.25
CA THR A 163 9.54 -19.60 -5.27
C THR A 163 9.31 -18.81 -6.56
N ILE A 164 8.82 -17.56 -6.47
CA ILE A 164 8.59 -16.71 -7.63
C ILE A 164 9.92 -16.28 -8.26
N TYR A 165 10.96 -16.08 -7.47
CA TYR A 165 12.30 -15.75 -7.96
C TYR A 165 12.83 -16.84 -8.90
N HIS A 166 12.62 -18.11 -8.55
CA HIS A 166 12.96 -19.28 -9.38
C HIS A 166 11.87 -19.70 -10.37
N TRP A 167 10.88 -18.83 -10.62
CA TRP A 167 9.70 -18.98 -11.49
C TRP A 167 9.35 -20.43 -11.92
N PRO A 168 8.38 -21.10 -11.26
CA PRO A 168 8.00 -22.46 -11.62
C PRO A 168 7.20 -22.47 -12.93
N VAL A 169 7.85 -22.89 -14.02
CA VAL A 169 7.27 -22.89 -15.37
C VAL A 169 5.94 -23.67 -15.44
N ALA A 170 5.83 -24.79 -14.73
CA ALA A 170 4.63 -25.63 -14.68
C ALA A 170 3.42 -24.94 -14.02
N ARG A 171 3.65 -23.94 -13.17
CA ARG A 171 2.61 -23.17 -12.46
C ARG A 171 2.55 -21.71 -12.94
N SER A 172 3.02 -21.44 -14.16
CA SER A 172 3.08 -20.09 -14.73
C SER A 172 1.71 -19.43 -14.89
N ILE A 173 0.70 -20.16 -15.37
CA ILE A 173 -0.67 -19.65 -15.57
C ILE A 173 -1.28 -19.15 -14.25
N PRO A 174 -1.39 -19.96 -13.17
CA PRO A 174 -1.95 -19.49 -11.91
C PRO A 174 -1.15 -18.33 -11.31
N LEU A 175 0.18 -18.32 -11.46
CA LEU A 175 1.02 -17.22 -10.96
C LEU A 175 0.83 -15.91 -11.73
N ILE A 176 0.68 -15.94 -13.05
CA ILE A 176 0.43 -14.72 -13.85
C ILE A 176 -0.95 -14.13 -13.51
N LEU A 177 -1.97 -14.98 -13.38
CA LEU A 177 -3.31 -14.53 -12.99
C LEU A 177 -3.32 -13.98 -11.55
N ALA A 178 -2.61 -14.63 -10.63
CA ALA A 178 -2.39 -14.13 -9.27
C ALA A 178 -1.65 -12.78 -9.25
N LEU A 179 -0.63 -12.62 -10.10
CA LEU A 179 0.09 -11.36 -10.27
C LEU A 179 -0.84 -10.25 -10.75
N CYS A 180 -1.67 -10.50 -11.77
CA CYS A 180 -2.66 -9.54 -12.27
C CYS A 180 -3.68 -9.15 -11.19
N ALA A 181 -4.19 -10.13 -10.45
CA ALA A 181 -5.12 -9.89 -9.34
C ALA A 181 -4.49 -9.04 -8.23
N CYS A 182 -3.26 -9.37 -7.82
CA CYS A 182 -2.55 -8.63 -6.80
C CYS A 182 -2.14 -7.23 -7.27
N ALA A 183 -1.75 -7.05 -8.54
CA ALA A 183 -1.46 -5.75 -9.12
C ALA A 183 -2.71 -4.84 -9.04
N PHE A 184 -3.86 -5.39 -9.42
CA PHE A 184 -5.15 -4.69 -9.36
C PHE A 184 -5.54 -4.34 -7.92
N ALA A 185 -5.45 -5.28 -6.98
CA ALA A 185 -5.75 -5.04 -5.57
C ALA A 185 -4.80 -4.02 -4.93
N THR A 186 -3.50 -4.11 -5.23
CA THR A 186 -2.46 -3.17 -4.78
C THR A 186 -2.77 -1.75 -5.27
N PHE A 187 -3.21 -1.61 -6.52
CA PHE A 187 -3.60 -0.32 -7.08
C PHE A 187 -4.76 0.31 -6.31
N ILE A 188 -5.80 -0.47 -5.98
CA ILE A 188 -6.94 0.03 -5.20
C ILE A 188 -6.53 0.35 -3.76
N GLU A 189 -5.73 -0.51 -3.13
CA GLU A 189 -5.25 -0.30 -1.76
C GLU A 189 -4.45 1.00 -1.56
N MET A 190 -3.75 1.44 -2.61
CA MET A 190 -3.03 2.72 -2.57
C MET A 190 -3.94 3.95 -2.54
N GLY A 191 -5.25 3.79 -2.81
CA GLY A 191 -6.22 4.88 -2.78
C GLY A 191 -5.98 5.93 -3.87
N LYS A 192 -5.47 5.51 -5.04
CA LYS A 192 -5.20 6.41 -6.17
C LYS A 192 -6.38 6.44 -7.15
N LEU A 193 -6.48 7.50 -7.95
CA LEU A 193 -7.47 7.54 -9.04
C LEU A 193 -7.26 6.33 -9.97
N PRO A 194 -8.32 5.63 -10.38
CA PRO A 194 -9.72 6.06 -10.29
C PRO A 194 -10.50 5.58 -9.04
N PHE A 195 -9.84 4.90 -8.09
CA PHE A 195 -10.47 4.30 -6.89
C PHE A 195 -10.36 5.17 -5.63
N ASP A 196 -9.91 6.41 -5.77
CA ASP A 196 -10.02 7.44 -4.74
C ASP A 196 -11.51 7.83 -4.55
N LEU A 197 -12.23 7.07 -3.73
CA LEU A 197 -13.66 7.28 -3.44
C LEU A 197 -13.90 7.81 -2.03
N ALA A 198 -12.99 7.54 -1.11
CA ALA A 198 -13.11 7.90 0.30
C ALA A 198 -12.72 9.36 0.53
N GLU A 199 -11.56 9.79 0.02
CA GLU A 199 -11.10 11.19 0.12
C GLU A 199 -11.90 12.08 -0.84
N ALA A 200 -12.07 11.63 -2.08
CA ALA A 200 -13.00 12.20 -3.06
C ALA A 200 -13.11 13.73 -3.00
N GLU A 201 -11.99 14.46 -3.15
CA GLU A 201 -11.87 15.91 -2.90
C GLU A 201 -13.03 16.76 -3.44
N GLN A 202 -13.54 16.42 -4.63
CA GLN A 202 -14.60 17.14 -5.34
C GLN A 202 -16.01 16.86 -4.81
N GLU A 203 -16.23 15.72 -4.15
CA GLU A 203 -17.54 15.28 -3.63
C GLU A 203 -17.64 15.39 -2.11
N LEU A 204 -16.56 15.07 -1.38
CA LEU A 204 -16.56 14.87 0.07
C LEU A 204 -15.54 15.74 0.83
N GLN A 205 -14.89 16.69 0.17
CA GLN A 205 -13.91 17.60 0.82
C GLN A 205 -12.83 16.86 1.64
N GLU A 206 -12.20 15.85 1.05
CA GLU A 206 -11.18 14.96 1.67
C GLU A 206 -11.71 13.87 2.62
N GLY A 207 -13.04 13.74 2.76
CA GLY A 207 -13.69 12.59 3.40
C GLY A 207 -13.20 12.34 4.83
N PRO A 208 -12.66 11.16 5.19
CA PRO A 208 -12.18 10.90 6.56
C PRO A 208 -11.06 11.85 7.02
N LEU A 209 -10.40 12.57 6.10
CA LEU A 209 -9.30 13.49 6.40
C LEU A 209 -9.78 14.90 6.79
N THR A 210 -11.02 15.27 6.45
CA THR A 210 -11.53 16.66 6.53
C THR A 210 -11.37 17.28 7.91
N GLU A 211 -11.60 16.51 8.98
CA GLU A 211 -11.62 17.00 10.36
C GLU A 211 -10.23 16.97 11.03
N TYR A 212 -9.23 16.38 10.37
CA TYR A 212 -7.87 16.35 10.90
C TYR A 212 -7.15 17.68 10.65
N SER A 213 -6.46 18.18 11.67
CA SER A 213 -5.68 19.40 11.56
C SER A 213 -4.32 19.29 12.26
N GLY A 214 -3.42 20.21 11.89
CA GLY A 214 -2.09 20.34 12.49
C GLY A 214 -1.27 19.06 12.54
N SER A 215 -0.69 18.77 13.71
CA SER A 215 0.22 17.63 13.88
C SER A 215 -0.45 16.27 13.69
N GLY A 216 -1.71 16.10 14.10
CA GLY A 216 -2.47 14.85 13.88
C GLY A 216 -2.63 14.55 12.39
N PHE A 217 -2.95 15.57 11.59
CA PHE A 217 -3.02 15.46 10.13
C PHE A 217 -1.65 15.15 9.50
N ALA A 218 -0.57 15.72 10.03
CA ALA A 218 0.79 15.47 9.54
C ALA A 218 1.19 13.98 9.69
N VAL A 219 0.93 13.41 10.88
CA VAL A 219 1.22 12.00 11.16
C VAL A 219 0.35 11.10 10.27
N LEU A 220 -0.92 11.44 10.07
CA LEU A 220 -1.82 10.69 9.22
C LEU A 220 -1.38 10.72 7.75
N LYS A 221 -1.00 11.90 7.22
CA LYS A 221 -0.43 12.04 5.86
C LYS A 221 0.82 11.18 5.68
N TRP A 222 1.71 11.18 6.66
CA TRP A 222 2.89 10.32 6.64
C TRP A 222 2.51 8.84 6.64
N GLY A 223 1.54 8.44 7.48
CA GLY A 223 0.98 7.10 7.52
C GLY A 223 0.38 6.65 6.17
N ILE A 224 -0.33 7.53 5.46
CA ILE A 224 -0.87 7.26 4.12
C ILE A 224 0.26 7.09 3.09
N SER A 225 1.26 7.97 3.10
CA SER A 225 2.45 7.80 2.24
C SER A 225 3.16 6.48 2.53
N LEU A 226 3.30 6.10 3.82
CA LEU A 226 3.91 4.83 4.19
C LEU A 226 3.05 3.64 3.75
N LYS A 227 1.72 3.69 3.92
CA LYS A 227 0.80 2.66 3.38
C LYS A 227 1.02 2.47 1.89
N GLN A 228 1.04 3.56 1.11
CA GLN A 228 1.25 3.50 -0.34
C GLN A 228 2.58 2.82 -0.70
N LEU A 229 3.66 3.18 -0.01
CA LEU A 229 4.96 2.55 -0.21
C LEU A 229 4.94 1.06 0.17
N VAL A 230 4.42 0.72 1.35
CA VAL A 230 4.41 -0.65 1.89
C VAL A 230 3.58 -1.59 1.01
N VAL A 231 2.41 -1.14 0.56
CA VAL A 231 1.55 -1.89 -0.36
C VAL A 231 2.25 -2.13 -1.70
N LEU A 232 2.86 -1.09 -2.28
CA LEU A 232 3.63 -1.23 -3.52
C LEU A 232 4.84 -2.16 -3.34
N GLN A 233 5.55 -2.03 -2.22
CA GLN A 233 6.70 -2.86 -1.90
C GLN A 233 6.31 -4.32 -1.66
N MET A 234 5.15 -4.60 -1.07
CA MET A 234 4.64 -5.96 -0.95
C MET A 234 4.43 -6.58 -2.32
N PHE A 235 3.77 -5.87 -3.25
CA PHE A 235 3.56 -6.36 -4.60
C PHE A 235 4.87 -6.60 -5.35
N VAL A 236 5.74 -5.58 -5.41
CA VAL A 236 7.03 -5.66 -6.11
C VAL A 236 7.95 -6.69 -5.47
N GLY A 237 8.00 -6.74 -4.14
CA GLY A 237 8.86 -7.64 -3.39
C GLY A 237 8.48 -9.11 -3.52
N VAL A 238 7.19 -9.41 -3.70
CA VAL A 238 6.68 -10.78 -3.86
C VAL A 238 6.67 -11.21 -5.33
N PHE A 239 6.04 -10.43 -6.22
CA PHE A 239 5.78 -10.84 -7.59
C PHE A 239 6.88 -10.45 -8.59
N LEU A 240 7.75 -9.50 -8.22
CA LEU A 240 8.88 -9.07 -9.04
C LEU A 240 10.19 -9.15 -8.22
N PRO A 241 10.57 -10.31 -7.65
CA PRO A 241 11.68 -10.41 -6.70
C PRO A 241 13.08 -10.30 -7.36
N TRP A 242 13.20 -10.34 -8.69
CA TRP A 242 14.48 -10.38 -9.41
C TRP A 242 15.46 -9.25 -9.06
N GLY A 243 16.68 -9.58 -8.63
CA GLY A 243 17.66 -8.60 -8.17
C GLY A 243 17.61 -8.29 -6.67
N GLN A 244 16.75 -8.99 -5.90
CA GLN A 244 16.94 -9.16 -4.47
C GLN A 244 18.13 -10.10 -4.20
N MET A 245 18.79 -9.93 -3.05
CA MET A 245 19.91 -10.77 -2.66
C MET A 245 19.44 -12.07 -2.02
N GLU A 246 20.02 -13.18 -2.46
CA GLU A 246 19.93 -14.49 -1.79
C GLU A 246 20.97 -14.62 -0.67
N THR A 247 22.21 -14.17 -0.93
CA THR A 247 23.33 -14.24 0.02
C THR A 247 23.86 -12.85 0.39
N PHE A 248 24.13 -12.64 1.68
CA PHE A 248 24.57 -11.33 2.18
C PHE A 248 26.00 -11.04 1.73
N SER A 249 26.15 -10.11 0.78
CA SER A 249 27.43 -9.55 0.34
C SER A 249 27.35 -8.04 0.27
N ALA A 250 28.44 -7.33 0.63
CA ALA A 250 28.44 -5.87 0.65
C ALA A 250 28.18 -5.26 -0.74
N GLY A 251 28.73 -5.86 -1.80
CA GLY A 251 28.47 -5.46 -3.19
C GLY A 251 27.05 -5.76 -3.64
N GLY A 252 26.52 -6.93 -3.25
CA GLY A 252 25.12 -7.29 -3.53
C GLY A 252 24.13 -6.37 -2.84
N LEU A 253 24.46 -5.86 -1.64
CA LEU A 253 23.59 -4.95 -0.89
C LEU A 253 23.38 -3.63 -1.62
N LEU A 254 24.46 -3.05 -2.15
CA LEU A 254 24.37 -1.82 -2.92
C LEU A 254 23.57 -2.04 -4.20
N LEU A 255 23.84 -3.13 -4.92
CA LEU A 255 23.12 -3.46 -6.14
C LEU A 255 21.62 -3.67 -5.89
N ALA A 256 21.27 -4.48 -4.89
CA ALA A 256 19.87 -4.76 -4.57
C ALA A 256 19.15 -3.52 -4.03
N LEU A 257 19.82 -2.64 -3.29
CA LEU A 257 19.25 -1.35 -2.89
C LEU A 257 18.93 -0.47 -4.12
N VAL A 258 19.88 -0.35 -5.05
CA VAL A 258 19.68 0.42 -6.29
C VAL A 258 18.53 -0.17 -7.10
N ILE A 259 18.50 -1.49 -7.29
CA ILE A 259 17.42 -2.18 -8.02
C ILE A 259 16.07 -1.96 -7.31
N ALA A 260 16.01 -2.08 -5.98
CA ALA A 260 14.79 -1.85 -5.22
C ALA A 260 14.27 -0.41 -5.40
N VAL A 261 15.15 0.58 -5.31
CA VAL A 261 14.79 2.00 -5.55
C VAL A 261 14.30 2.21 -6.98
N VAL A 262 14.99 1.65 -7.98
CA VAL A 262 14.57 1.75 -9.39
C VAL A 262 13.20 1.12 -9.59
N LYS A 263 12.95 -0.07 -9.06
CA LYS A 263 11.64 -0.74 -9.16
C LYS A 263 10.52 0.07 -8.51
N LEU A 264 10.76 0.63 -7.33
CA LEU A 264 9.78 1.47 -6.65
C LEU A 264 9.49 2.75 -7.45
N ILE A 265 10.52 3.40 -8.00
CA ILE A 265 10.34 4.59 -8.86
C ILE A 265 9.54 4.21 -10.11
N VAL A 266 9.89 3.12 -10.80
CA VAL A 266 9.16 2.64 -11.97
C VAL A 266 7.70 2.34 -11.62
N GLY A 267 7.45 1.62 -10.52
CA GLY A 267 6.11 1.34 -10.04
C GLY A 267 5.29 2.61 -9.80
N VAL A 268 5.88 3.58 -9.09
CA VAL A 268 5.24 4.89 -8.85
C VAL A 268 4.97 5.65 -10.15
N LEU A 269 5.87 5.62 -11.13
CA LEU A 269 5.66 6.27 -12.42
C LEU A 269 4.54 5.60 -13.23
N VAL A 270 4.44 4.26 -13.20
CA VAL A 270 3.34 3.53 -13.81
C VAL A 270 2.02 3.92 -13.14
N ILE A 271 1.97 3.94 -11.81
CA ILE A 271 0.78 4.38 -11.06
C ILE A 271 0.41 5.81 -11.42
N ALA A 272 1.39 6.73 -11.47
CA ALA A 272 1.17 8.13 -11.85
C ALA A 272 0.61 8.22 -13.27
N LEU A 273 1.07 7.39 -14.21
CA LEU A 273 0.54 7.36 -15.57
C LEU A 273 -0.94 6.96 -15.58
N PHE A 274 -1.29 5.86 -14.91
CA PHE A 274 -2.68 5.41 -14.80
C PHE A 274 -3.57 6.45 -14.12
N GLU A 275 -3.11 7.01 -13.00
CA GLU A 275 -3.82 8.01 -12.20
C GLU A 275 -4.16 9.27 -13.02
N ASN A 276 -3.28 9.68 -13.93
CA ASN A 276 -3.49 10.86 -14.78
C ASN A 276 -4.15 10.55 -16.13
N SER A 277 -4.26 9.27 -16.50
CA SER A 277 -4.93 8.84 -17.74
C SER A 277 -6.39 8.44 -17.52
N MET A 278 -6.81 8.29 -16.26
CA MET A 278 -8.15 7.81 -15.89
C MET A 278 -8.92 8.89 -15.14
N ALA A 279 -10.23 8.96 -15.38
CA ALA A 279 -11.15 9.74 -14.56
C ALA A 279 -11.63 8.91 -13.35
N ARG A 280 -12.00 9.59 -12.25
CA ARG A 280 -12.58 8.94 -11.07
C ARG A 280 -13.79 8.09 -11.46
N LEU A 281 -13.87 6.88 -10.91
CA LEU A 281 -15.03 6.01 -11.09
C LEU A 281 -16.20 6.53 -10.26
N ARG A 282 -17.41 6.45 -10.81
CA ARG A 282 -18.63 6.66 -10.03
C ARG A 282 -18.71 5.58 -8.96
N PHE A 283 -19.04 5.97 -7.73
CA PHE A 283 -19.16 5.05 -6.58
C PHE A 283 -19.97 3.77 -6.91
N CYS A 284 -21.14 3.92 -7.54
CA CYS A 284 -22.00 2.79 -7.92
C CYS A 284 -21.42 1.87 -9.00
N ALA A 285 -20.43 2.34 -9.78
CA ALA A 285 -19.77 1.54 -10.81
C ALA A 285 -18.55 0.78 -10.28
N THR A 286 -18.02 1.17 -9.13
CA THR A 286 -16.80 0.61 -8.53
C THR A 286 -16.90 -0.90 -8.36
N SER A 287 -17.99 -1.40 -7.80
CA SER A 287 -18.20 -2.84 -7.59
C SER A 287 -18.09 -3.63 -8.90
N ARG A 288 -18.64 -3.10 -10.00
CA ARG A 288 -18.56 -3.72 -11.33
C ARG A 288 -17.14 -3.81 -11.86
N VAL A 289 -16.31 -2.80 -11.60
CA VAL A 289 -14.91 -2.80 -12.02
C VAL A 289 -14.08 -3.75 -11.14
N THR A 290 -14.36 -3.80 -9.84
CA THR A 290 -13.63 -4.70 -8.92
C THR A 290 -13.90 -6.19 -9.20
N TRP A 291 -15.05 -6.53 -9.78
CA TRP A 291 -15.34 -7.90 -10.24
C TRP A 291 -14.32 -8.41 -11.26
N ALA A 292 -13.69 -7.55 -12.07
CA ALA A 292 -12.63 -7.96 -12.98
C ALA A 292 -11.39 -8.45 -12.21
N GLY A 293 -10.98 -7.72 -11.17
CA GLY A 293 -9.90 -8.13 -10.27
C GLY A 293 -10.20 -9.45 -9.55
N PHE A 294 -11.43 -9.59 -9.03
CA PHE A 294 -11.88 -10.84 -8.42
C PHE A 294 -11.91 -11.99 -9.44
N GLY A 295 -12.30 -11.72 -10.69
CA GLY A 295 -12.25 -12.69 -11.78
C GLY A 295 -10.84 -13.21 -12.02
N PHE A 296 -9.82 -12.35 -12.06
CA PHE A 296 -8.42 -12.80 -12.15
C PHE A 296 -8.01 -13.67 -10.96
N ALA A 297 -8.37 -13.28 -9.74
CA ALA A 297 -8.05 -14.05 -8.54
C ALA A 297 -8.72 -15.43 -8.54
N PHE A 298 -9.99 -15.49 -8.94
CA PHE A 298 -10.75 -16.73 -9.04
C PHE A 298 -10.20 -17.64 -10.15
N LEU A 299 -9.89 -17.11 -11.33
CA LEU A 299 -9.27 -17.88 -12.42
C LEU A 299 -7.87 -18.38 -12.04
N ALA A 300 -7.09 -17.59 -11.29
CA ALA A 300 -5.82 -18.04 -10.72
C ALA A 300 -6.02 -19.27 -9.82
N PHE A 301 -7.05 -19.25 -8.97
CA PHE A 301 -7.36 -20.36 -8.08
C PHE A 301 -7.85 -21.61 -8.83
N VAL A 302 -8.77 -21.45 -9.80
CA VAL A 302 -9.26 -22.58 -10.61
C VAL A 302 -8.14 -23.19 -11.45
N SER A 303 -7.29 -22.37 -12.07
CA SER A 303 -6.15 -22.87 -12.86
C SER A 303 -5.10 -23.60 -12.01
N LEU A 304 -4.95 -23.21 -10.73
CA LEU A 304 -4.12 -23.95 -9.79
C LEU A 304 -4.68 -25.36 -9.52
N LEU A 305 -6.00 -25.48 -9.30
CA LEU A 305 -6.66 -26.76 -9.03
C LEU A 305 -6.69 -27.69 -10.25
N ALA A 306 -6.66 -27.13 -11.46
CA ALA A 306 -6.68 -27.88 -12.70
C ALA A 306 -5.31 -28.43 -13.14
N ALA A 307 -4.22 -27.93 -12.55
CA ALA A 307 -2.84 -28.29 -12.90
C ALA A 307 -2.19 -29.22 -11.87
#